data_AF-A0AAJ3D379-F1
#
_entry.id   AF-A0AAJ3D379-F1
#
_cell.length_a   1.000
_cell.length_b   1.000
_cell.length_c   1.000
_cell.angle_alpha   90.00
_cell.angle_beta   90.00
_cell.angle_gamma   90.00
#
_symmetry.space_group_name_H-M   'P 1'
#
loop_
_entity.id
_entity.type
_entity.pdbx_description
1 polymer ?
#
loop_
_entity_poly.entity_id
_entity_poly.type
_entity_poly.pdbx_seq_one_letter_code
_entity_poly.pdbx_strand_id
1 'polypeptide(L)'
;MRRVRPGTTVSHGGRGSRAAGEERALTSVAAGDRHRGGEARDLPRLWHVTLSVSGEPAPVAEVRRALEQLAHDHPFLLTSRYADDHAEIRYWEEARDLHDAAAVALRLWGEHRRSAGLPPWEIVGLEVIDRATYRSRVAAGHGPVPATPVGVHPFP
;
A
#
# COMPACT_ATOMS: atom_id res chain seq x y z
N MET A 1 -18.53 68.61 -6.70
CA MET A 1 -17.30 68.30 -7.46
C MET A 1 -16.13 69.03 -6.81
N ARG A 2 -15.15 68.31 -6.26
CA ARG A 2 -13.97 68.89 -5.60
C ARG A 2 -12.79 67.94 -5.83
N ARG A 3 -11.91 68.26 -6.79
CA ARG A 3 -10.62 67.59 -7.00
C ARG A 3 -9.56 68.34 -6.21
N VAL A 4 -8.81 67.61 -5.39
CA VAL A 4 -7.62 68.07 -4.68
C VAL A 4 -6.50 67.07 -5.00
N ARG A 5 -5.39 67.57 -5.56
CA ARG A 5 -4.07 66.90 -5.76
C ARG A 5 -3.36 66.76 -4.37
N PRO A 6 -2.14 66.21 -4.13
CA PRO A 6 -1.03 65.83 -5.03
C PRO A 6 -0.11 64.63 -4.60
N GLY A 7 0.90 64.34 -5.44
CA GLY A 7 2.25 63.80 -5.08
C GLY A 7 2.37 62.32 -4.71
N THR A 8 3.51 61.63 -4.70
CA THR A 8 4.89 61.81 -5.20
C THR A 8 5.58 60.44 -4.91
N THR A 9 6.53 60.03 -5.77
CA THR A 9 7.57 58.98 -5.57
C THR A 9 7.19 57.54 -5.24
N VAL A 10 7.64 56.62 -6.10
CA VAL A 10 7.89 55.22 -5.77
C VAL A 10 9.40 55.03 -5.63
N SER A 11 9.87 54.89 -4.40
CA SER A 11 11.21 54.38 -4.07
C SER A 11 11.10 52.93 -3.64
N HIS A 12 11.91 52.08 -4.27
CA HIS A 12 12.07 50.67 -3.95
C HIS A 12 12.69 50.48 -2.56
N GLY A 13 11.96 49.80 -1.69
CA GLY A 13 12.44 49.09 -0.51
C GLY A 13 11.51 47.88 -0.34
N GLY A 14 11.92 46.73 0.16
CA GLY A 14 13.18 46.32 0.73
C GLY A 14 13.15 44.79 0.89
N ARG A 15 14.34 44.26 1.11
CA ARG A 15 14.65 42.86 1.37
C ARG A 15 13.95 42.41 2.66
N GLY A 16 13.08 41.42 2.56
CA GLY A 16 12.44 40.75 3.70
C GLY A 16 12.78 39.27 3.71
N SER A 17 13.72 38.90 4.59
CA SER A 17 14.07 37.53 4.96
C SER A 17 12.87 36.80 5.56
N ARG A 18 12.59 35.55 5.13
CA ARG A 18 11.86 34.55 5.92
C ARG A 18 12.42 33.15 5.68
N ALA A 19 12.51 32.42 6.77
CA ALA A 19 13.17 31.14 6.97
C ALA A 19 12.66 30.05 6.01
N ALA A 20 13.62 29.34 5.40
CA ALA A 20 13.37 28.10 4.69
C ALA A 20 13.12 26.99 5.72
N GLY A 21 11.84 26.75 6.02
CA GLY A 21 11.42 25.48 6.59
C GLY A 21 11.63 24.40 5.54
N GLU A 22 12.29 23.31 5.92
CA GLU A 22 12.44 22.11 5.12
C GLU A 22 11.07 21.48 4.86
N GLU A 23 10.35 21.99 3.87
CA GLU A 23 9.36 21.20 3.16
C GLU A 23 10.15 20.12 2.41
N ARG A 24 10.27 18.94 3.02
CA ARG A 24 10.62 17.71 2.30
C ARG A 24 9.55 17.51 1.23
N ALA A 25 9.79 18.09 0.06
CA ALA A 25 9.00 17.87 -1.12
C ALA A 25 9.03 16.37 -1.39
N LEU A 26 7.89 15.71 -1.17
CA LEU A 26 7.67 14.35 -1.64
C LEU A 26 7.75 14.43 -3.17
N THR A 27 8.91 14.10 -3.72
CA THR A 27 9.07 13.96 -5.16
C THR A 27 8.24 12.77 -5.60
N SER A 28 7.02 13.06 -6.08
CA SER A 28 6.19 12.10 -6.80
C SER A 28 7.03 11.56 -7.95
N VAL A 29 7.41 10.29 -7.87
CA VAL A 29 8.03 9.60 -8.99
C VAL A 29 6.95 9.49 -10.05
N ALA A 30 7.05 10.32 -11.09
CA ALA A 30 6.20 10.18 -12.26
C ALA A 30 6.28 8.71 -12.71
N ALA A 31 5.14 8.02 -12.71
CA ALA A 31 5.02 6.61 -13.06
C ALA A 31 5.76 6.34 -14.38
N GLY A 32 6.99 5.87 -14.24
CA GLY A 32 7.92 5.66 -15.33
C GLY A 32 7.45 4.50 -16.19
N ASP A 33 7.32 4.80 -17.47
CA ASP A 33 7.05 3.91 -18.59
C ASP A 33 5.79 3.05 -18.54
N ARG A 34 4.79 3.51 -19.31
CA ARG A 34 3.72 2.68 -19.85
C ARG A 34 4.33 1.48 -20.55
N HIS A 35 4.25 0.32 -19.92
CA HIS A 35 4.61 -0.97 -20.48
C HIS A 35 3.98 -1.13 -21.88
N ARG A 36 4.81 -0.98 -22.94
CA ARG A 36 4.48 -1.28 -24.33
C ARG A 36 4.36 -2.79 -24.47
N GLY A 37 3.17 -3.31 -24.21
CA GLY A 37 2.77 -4.68 -24.51
C GLY A 37 1.30 -4.64 -24.95
N GLY A 38 1.09 -4.50 -26.25
CA GLY A 38 -0.20 -4.10 -26.85
C GLY A 38 -1.22 -5.20 -27.06
N GLU A 39 -0.90 -6.48 -26.87
CA GLU A 39 -1.82 -7.57 -27.25
C GLU A 39 -2.09 -8.61 -26.14
N ALA A 40 -1.39 -8.54 -25.00
CA ALA A 40 -1.60 -9.46 -23.86
C ALA A 40 -2.47 -8.86 -22.74
N ARG A 41 -3.09 -7.69 -22.95
CA ARG A 41 -3.73 -6.90 -21.88
C ARG A 41 -5.09 -7.44 -21.40
N ASP A 42 -5.72 -8.33 -22.17
CA ASP A 42 -7.08 -8.82 -21.88
C ASP A 42 -7.15 -10.21 -21.24
N LEU A 43 -6.02 -10.92 -21.12
CA LEU A 43 -5.99 -12.20 -20.40
C LEU A 43 -5.70 -11.96 -18.92
N PRO A 44 -6.42 -12.62 -18.00
CA PRO A 44 -6.10 -12.57 -16.59
C PRO A 44 -4.64 -12.97 -16.35
N ARG A 45 -3.96 -12.23 -15.48
CA ARG A 45 -2.58 -12.52 -15.07
C ARG A 45 -2.51 -12.56 -13.55
N LEU A 46 -1.47 -13.21 -13.05
CA LEU A 46 -1.21 -13.30 -11.61
C LEU A 46 -0.48 -12.06 -11.09
N TRP A 47 -1.04 -11.46 -10.05
CA TRP A 47 -0.53 -10.33 -9.30
C TRP A 47 -0.16 -10.76 -7.90
N HIS A 48 1.03 -10.41 -7.43
CA HIS A 48 1.37 -10.62 -6.03
C HIS A 48 0.83 -9.45 -5.21
N VAL A 49 -0.02 -9.76 -4.25
CA VAL A 49 -0.62 -8.79 -3.33
C VAL A 49 0.05 -8.91 -1.97
N THR A 50 0.36 -7.77 -1.35
CA THR A 50 0.76 -7.67 0.05
C THR A 50 -0.09 -6.60 0.72
N LEU A 51 -0.92 -7.05 1.66
CA LEU A 51 -1.80 -6.19 2.44
C LEU A 51 -1.24 -6.06 3.86
N SER A 52 -0.96 -4.84 4.28
CA SER A 52 -0.49 -4.52 5.63
C SER A 52 -1.61 -3.85 6.42
N VAL A 53 -1.87 -4.37 7.61
CA VAL A 53 -2.93 -3.90 8.50
C VAL A 53 -2.35 -3.66 9.89
N SER A 54 -2.85 -2.63 10.58
CA SER A 54 -2.41 -2.33 11.94
C SER A 54 -3.48 -1.59 12.74
N GLY A 55 -3.36 -1.64 14.06
CA GLY A 55 -4.20 -0.86 14.97
C GLY A 55 -3.87 -1.17 16.43
N GLU A 56 -4.87 -1.06 17.30
CA GLU A 56 -4.68 -1.32 18.72
C GLU A 56 -4.22 -2.76 19.00
N PRO A 57 -3.30 -2.98 19.97
CA PRO A 57 -2.83 -4.32 20.29
C PRO A 57 -3.96 -5.28 20.67
N ALA A 58 -3.88 -6.51 20.16
CA ALA A 58 -4.81 -7.60 20.41
C ALA A 58 -4.07 -8.87 20.87
N PRO A 59 -4.73 -9.78 21.60
CA PRO A 59 -4.10 -11.02 22.04
C PRO A 59 -3.56 -11.84 20.86
N VAL A 60 -2.25 -12.11 20.85
CA VAL A 60 -1.54 -12.81 19.76
C VAL A 60 -2.19 -14.16 19.37
N ALA A 61 -2.73 -14.89 20.34
CA ALA A 61 -3.43 -16.14 20.08
C ALA A 61 -4.76 -15.96 19.31
N GLU A 62 -5.48 -14.86 19.58
CA GLU A 62 -6.71 -14.51 18.86
C GLU A 62 -6.38 -14.02 17.45
N VAL A 63 -5.34 -13.19 17.30
CA VAL A 63 -4.83 -12.74 15.99
C VAL A 63 -4.45 -13.95 15.12
N ARG A 64 -3.68 -14.88 15.68
CA ARG A 64 -3.30 -16.13 15.00
C ARG A 64 -4.53 -16.89 14.51
N ARG A 65 -5.48 -17.18 15.42
CA ARG A 65 -6.71 -17.92 15.09
C ARG A 65 -7.51 -17.21 14.00
N ALA A 66 -7.61 -15.89 14.06
CA ALA A 66 -8.35 -15.11 13.09
C ALA A 66 -7.70 -15.13 11.70
N LEU A 67 -6.36 -15.06 11.63
CA LEU A 67 -5.63 -15.21 10.38
C LEU A 67 -5.71 -16.64 9.82
N GLU A 68 -5.71 -17.66 10.67
CA GLU A 68 -5.96 -19.05 10.29
C GLU A 68 -7.38 -19.22 9.71
N GLN A 69 -8.39 -18.58 10.33
CA GLN A 69 -9.76 -18.57 9.82
C GLN A 69 -9.86 -17.84 8.48
N LEU A 70 -9.21 -16.68 8.34
CA LEU A 70 -9.15 -15.95 7.07
C LEU A 70 -8.55 -16.82 5.95
N ALA A 71 -7.47 -17.56 6.25
CA ALA A 71 -6.86 -18.48 5.30
C ALA A 71 -7.75 -19.68 4.96
N HIS A 72 -8.62 -20.11 5.88
CA HIS A 72 -9.61 -21.16 5.64
C HIS A 72 -10.76 -20.68 4.77
N ASP A 73 -11.31 -19.50 5.07
CA ASP A 73 -12.45 -18.90 4.37
C ASP A 73 -12.10 -18.47 2.94
N HIS A 74 -10.82 -18.20 2.68
CA HIS A 74 -10.34 -17.76 1.38
C HIS A 74 -9.20 -18.64 0.85
N PRO A 75 -9.50 -19.79 0.22
CA PRO A 75 -8.50 -20.74 -0.26
C PRO A 75 -7.74 -20.21 -1.49
N PHE A 76 -6.77 -19.34 -1.27
CA PHE A 76 -5.57 -19.19 -2.11
C PHE A 76 -4.35 -19.17 -1.20
N LEU A 77 -3.14 -19.34 -1.78
CA LEU A 77 -1.84 -19.52 -1.11
C LEU A 77 -1.44 -18.34 -0.21
N LEU A 78 -2.13 -18.16 0.91
CA LEU A 78 -1.92 -17.13 1.90
C LEU A 78 -0.69 -17.47 2.74
N THR A 79 0.26 -16.55 2.73
CA THR A 79 1.27 -16.47 3.78
C THR A 79 1.00 -15.20 4.56
N SER A 80 0.81 -15.34 5.88
CA SER A 80 0.53 -14.19 6.74
C SER A 80 1.60 -14.10 7.82
N ARG A 81 2.05 -12.87 8.10
CA ARG A 81 2.91 -12.54 9.23
C ARG A 81 2.16 -11.66 10.21
N TYR A 82 2.38 -11.84 11.51
CA TYR A 82 1.60 -11.10 12.51
C TYR A 82 2.40 -10.80 13.78
N ALA A 83 2.02 -9.69 14.41
CA ALA A 83 2.40 -9.28 15.74
C ALA A 83 1.11 -9.00 16.54
N ASP A 84 1.25 -8.45 17.74
CA ASP A 84 0.12 -8.06 18.57
C ASP A 84 -0.61 -6.82 18.06
N ASP A 85 0.02 -5.96 17.25
CA ASP A 85 -0.55 -4.69 16.76
C ASP A 85 -0.66 -4.57 15.23
N HIS A 86 -0.09 -5.52 14.48
CA HIS A 86 -0.12 -5.52 13.02
C HIS A 86 -0.06 -6.91 12.40
N ALA A 87 -0.48 -7.00 11.14
CA ALA A 87 -0.29 -8.17 10.31
C ALA A 87 0.00 -7.78 8.86
N GLU A 88 0.67 -8.69 8.16
CA GLU A 88 0.92 -8.61 6.73
C GLU A 88 0.42 -9.89 6.07
N ILE A 89 -0.40 -9.75 5.05
CA ILE A 89 -1.07 -10.83 4.36
C ILE A 89 -0.59 -10.84 2.90
N ARG A 90 -0.08 -11.98 2.43
CA ARG A 90 0.50 -12.12 1.08
C ARG A 90 -0.13 -13.26 0.31
N TYR A 91 -0.45 -13.01 -0.95
CA TYR A 91 -1.03 -14.00 -1.84
C TYR A 91 -0.90 -13.63 -3.32
N TRP A 92 -1.30 -14.53 -4.21
CA TRP A 92 -1.41 -14.28 -5.64
C TRP A 92 -2.87 -14.12 -6.03
N GLU A 93 -3.18 -13.03 -6.73
CA GLU A 93 -4.51 -12.68 -7.22
C GLU A 93 -4.56 -12.75 -8.75
N GLU A 94 -5.65 -13.25 -9.31
CA GLU A 94 -5.86 -13.31 -10.75
C GLU A 94 -6.71 -12.12 -11.20
N ALA A 95 -6.13 -11.22 -11.99
CA ALA A 95 -6.83 -10.04 -12.48
C ALA A 95 -6.29 -9.57 -13.83
N ARG A 96 -7.12 -8.84 -14.59
CA ARG A 96 -6.73 -8.30 -15.91
C ARG A 96 -5.65 -7.23 -15.80
N ASP A 97 -5.80 -6.36 -14.81
CA ASP A 97 -4.88 -5.27 -14.52
C ASP A 97 -4.67 -5.06 -13.01
N LEU A 98 -3.78 -4.13 -12.69
CA LEU A 98 -3.40 -3.78 -11.32
C LEU A 98 -4.59 -3.21 -10.52
N HIS A 99 -5.45 -2.43 -11.16
CA HIS A 99 -6.58 -1.79 -10.48
C HIS A 99 -7.62 -2.83 -10.08
N ASP A 100 -7.92 -3.78 -10.97
CA ASP A 100 -8.80 -4.92 -10.69
C ASP A 100 -8.24 -5.74 -9.51
N ALA A 101 -6.94 -6.07 -9.51
CA ALA A 101 -6.30 -6.80 -8.41
C ALA A 101 -6.38 -6.05 -7.06
N ALA A 102 -6.11 -4.73 -7.08
CA ALA A 102 -6.20 -3.90 -5.89
C ALA A 102 -7.65 -3.83 -5.34
N ALA A 103 -8.64 -3.69 -6.23
CA ALA A 103 -10.03 -3.64 -5.84
C ALA A 103 -10.50 -4.95 -5.19
N VAL A 104 -10.08 -6.10 -5.73
CA VAL A 104 -10.34 -7.41 -5.12
C VAL A 104 -9.71 -7.49 -3.73
N ALA A 105 -8.45 -7.11 -3.57
CA ALA A 105 -7.77 -7.14 -2.27
C ALA A 105 -8.46 -6.30 -1.18
N LEU A 106 -8.84 -5.07 -1.52
CA LEU A 106 -9.52 -4.17 -0.58
C LEU A 106 -10.91 -4.68 -0.20
N ARG A 107 -11.62 -5.28 -1.17
CA ARG A 107 -12.94 -5.87 -0.94
C ARG A 107 -12.86 -7.09 -0.03
N LEU A 108 -11.91 -7.99 -0.27
CA LEU A 108 -11.69 -9.17 0.55
C LEU A 108 -11.43 -8.80 2.01
N TRP A 109 -10.61 -7.80 2.26
CA TRP A 109 -10.41 -7.30 3.62
C TRP A 109 -11.71 -6.81 4.27
N GLY A 110 -12.46 -5.96 3.55
CA GLY A 110 -13.72 -5.40 4.05
C GLY A 110 -14.78 -6.45 4.37
N GLU A 111 -14.87 -7.50 3.55
CA GLU A 111 -15.85 -8.58 3.68
C GLU A 111 -15.46 -9.58 4.77
N HIS A 112 -14.20 -10.00 4.83
CA HIS A 112 -13.79 -11.15 5.63
C HIS A 112 -13.18 -10.79 7.00
N ARG A 113 -12.76 -9.54 7.25
CA ARG A 113 -12.14 -9.18 8.55
C ARG A 113 -13.03 -9.51 9.74
N ARG A 114 -14.33 -9.25 9.61
CA ARG A 114 -15.30 -9.45 10.70
C ARG A 114 -15.68 -10.92 10.86
N SER A 115 -15.86 -11.65 9.75
CA SER A 115 -16.19 -13.08 9.80
C SER A 115 -15.04 -13.91 10.35
N ALA A 116 -13.79 -13.55 10.02
CA ALA A 116 -12.59 -14.19 10.52
C ALA A 116 -12.28 -13.84 11.99
N GLY A 117 -12.93 -12.83 12.57
CA GLY A 117 -12.68 -12.38 13.94
C GLY A 117 -11.37 -11.59 14.09
N LEU A 118 -10.92 -10.94 13.02
CA LEU A 118 -9.74 -10.08 13.09
C LEU A 118 -10.02 -8.83 13.94
N PRO A 119 -9.01 -8.31 14.66
CA PRO A 119 -9.12 -7.02 15.33
C PRO A 119 -9.58 -5.93 14.36
N PRO A 120 -10.17 -4.83 14.86
CA PRO A 120 -10.63 -3.71 14.03
C PRO A 120 -9.46 -2.86 13.51
N TRP A 121 -8.42 -3.51 12.98
CA TRP A 121 -7.27 -2.88 12.37
C TRP A 121 -7.60 -2.29 11.01
N GLU A 122 -6.90 -1.20 10.71
CA GLU A 122 -7.04 -0.47 9.46
C GLU A 122 -6.02 -0.96 8.44
N ILE A 123 -6.34 -0.82 7.16
CA ILE A 123 -5.36 -1.02 6.10
C ILE A 123 -4.37 0.14 6.12
N VAL A 124 -3.10 -0.16 6.33
CA VAL A 124 -2.01 0.83 6.36
C VAL A 124 -1.05 0.70 5.19
N GLY A 125 -1.15 -0.39 4.42
CA GLY A 125 -0.36 -0.59 3.21
C GLY A 125 -1.00 -1.58 2.26
N LEU A 126 -0.88 -1.29 0.97
CA LEU A 126 -1.22 -2.21 -0.11
C LEU A 126 -0.14 -2.14 -1.17
N GLU A 127 0.48 -3.28 -1.44
CA GLU A 127 1.39 -3.46 -2.56
C GLU A 127 0.81 -4.47 -3.54
N VAL A 128 0.80 -4.11 -4.82
CA VAL A 128 0.35 -4.97 -5.92
C VAL A 128 1.42 -4.91 -7.01
N ILE A 129 2.07 -6.04 -7.26
CA ILE A 129 3.15 -6.13 -8.24
C ILE A 129 2.94 -7.30 -9.19
N ASP A 130 3.36 -7.13 -10.44
CA ASP A 130 3.33 -8.23 -11.40
C ASP A 130 4.39 -9.30 -11.07
N ARG A 131 4.22 -10.47 -11.70
CA ARG A 131 5.13 -11.61 -11.51
C ARG A 131 6.59 -11.31 -11.88
N ALA A 132 6.83 -10.45 -12.87
CA ALA A 132 8.18 -10.13 -13.32
C ALA A 132 8.91 -9.27 -12.28
N THR A 133 8.22 -8.28 -11.73
CA THR A 133 8.67 -7.39 -10.66
C THR A 133 8.94 -8.18 -9.39
N TYR A 134 8.03 -9.08 -9.00
CA TYR A 134 8.24 -9.98 -7.85
C TYR A 134 9.54 -10.79 -8.01
N ARG A 135 9.72 -11.46 -9.16
CA ARG A 135 10.92 -12.25 -9.45
C ARG A 135 12.19 -11.42 -9.43
N SER A 136 12.15 -10.22 -10.01
CA SER A 136 13.28 -9.30 -10.01
C SER A 136 13.70 -8.89 -8.60
N ARG A 137 12.73 -8.54 -7.72
CA ARG A 137 13.02 -8.19 -6.33
C ARG A 137 13.59 -9.37 -5.54
N VAL A 138 13.02 -10.56 -5.71
CA VAL A 138 13.53 -11.79 -5.07
C VAL A 138 14.98 -12.05 -5.51
N ALA A 139 15.29 -11.96 -6.80
CA ALA A 139 16.65 -12.12 -7.31
C ALA A 139 17.61 -11.04 -6.76
N ALA A 140 17.12 -9.83 -6.52
CA ALA A 140 17.90 -8.73 -5.95
C ALA A 140 18.02 -8.79 -4.40
N GLY A 141 17.42 -9.79 -3.74
CA GLY A 141 17.42 -9.89 -2.27
C GLY A 141 16.54 -8.85 -1.55
N HIS A 142 15.79 -8.04 -2.31
CA HIS A 142 14.80 -7.08 -1.79
C HIS A 142 13.37 -7.61 -1.86
N GLY A 143 13.21 -8.83 -2.36
CA GLY A 143 11.91 -9.48 -2.45
C GLY A 143 11.41 -9.90 -1.07
N PRO A 144 10.08 -9.99 -0.88
CA PRO A 144 9.53 -10.73 0.25
C PRO A 144 10.23 -12.10 0.32
N VAL A 145 10.66 -12.49 1.53
CA VAL A 145 11.39 -13.75 1.78
C VAL A 145 10.71 -14.89 1.00
N PRO A 146 11.46 -15.69 0.21
CA PRO A 146 10.87 -16.73 -0.62
C PRO A 146 9.95 -17.59 0.23
N ALA A 147 8.71 -17.73 -0.25
CA ALA A 147 7.55 -18.29 0.44
C ALA A 147 7.92 -19.12 1.67
N THR A 148 7.76 -18.50 2.85
CA THR A 148 7.57 -19.24 4.10
C THR A 148 6.59 -20.39 3.85
N PRO A 149 6.73 -21.55 4.52
CA PRO A 149 5.75 -22.62 4.39
C PRO A 149 4.35 -22.03 4.58
N VAL A 150 3.43 -22.35 3.66
CA VAL A 150 2.04 -21.85 3.65
C VAL A 150 1.49 -21.84 5.08
N GLY A 151 0.90 -20.71 5.50
CA GLY A 151 0.40 -20.56 6.87
C GLY A 151 0.67 -19.20 7.50
N VAL A 152 0.48 -19.17 8.82
CA VAL A 152 0.47 -17.96 9.66
C VAL A 152 1.67 -17.99 10.60
N HIS A 153 2.55 -17.00 10.52
CA HIS A 153 3.83 -16.97 11.24
C HIS A 153 4.01 -15.65 12.00
N PRO A 154 4.58 -15.64 13.21
CA PRO A 154 4.85 -14.37 13.88
C PRO A 154 5.92 -13.55 13.14
N PHE A 155 5.95 -12.23 13.34
CA PHE A 155 7.16 -11.43 13.06
C PHE A 155 8.29 -11.85 14.04
N PRO A 156 9.56 -11.88 13.58
CA PRO A 156 10.72 -12.21 14.41
C PRO A 156 11.01 -11.16 15.46
#